data_AF-A0A9X9S494-F1
#
_entry.id   AF-A0A9X9S494-F1
#
_cell.length_a   1.000
_cell.length_b   1.000
_cell.length_c   1.000
_cell.angle_alpha   90.00
_cell.angle_beta   90.00
_cell.angle_gamma   90.00
#
_symmetry.space_group_name_H-M   'P 1'
#
loop_
_entity.id
_entity.type
_entity.pdbx_description
1 polymer ?
#
loop_
_entity_poly.entity_id
_entity_poly.type
_entity_poly.pdbx_seq_one_letter_code
_entity_poly.pdbx_strand_id
1 'polypeptide(L)'
;MSRIGVVTGLLIILAVIIVSAGCLSYSIGTVLYDGDAVHVNVDNKGEARDAAMQITVFDLSGFKQVEVDKIVHSVHLSPGTNDVTFDVALEPGSYRLFIYMMQDGERLGCVIEDLEV
;
A
#
# COMPACT_ATOMS: atom_id res chain seq x y z
N MET A 1 4.12 -30.06 35.55
CA MET A 1 4.69 -28.76 35.08
C MET A 1 4.27 -27.69 36.07
N SER A 2 5.23 -26.94 36.63
CA SER A 2 4.93 -25.88 37.61
C SER A 2 4.16 -24.76 36.93
N ARG A 3 3.02 -24.34 37.51
CA ARG A 3 2.18 -23.24 36.99
C ARG A 3 2.98 -21.96 36.74
N ILE A 4 4.05 -21.76 37.51
CA ILE A 4 4.99 -20.64 37.40
C ILE A 4 5.74 -20.69 36.06
N GLY A 5 6.27 -21.85 35.66
CA GLY A 5 7.00 -21.99 34.39
C GLY A 5 6.14 -21.75 33.16
N VAL A 6 4.84 -22.09 33.23
CA VAL A 6 3.89 -21.85 32.14
C VAL A 6 3.59 -20.35 31.99
N VAL A 7 3.38 -19.64 33.11
CA VAL A 7 3.10 -18.20 33.10
C VAL A 7 4.32 -17.40 32.62
N THR A 8 5.52 -17.74 33.10
CA THR A 8 6.75 -17.08 32.65
C THR A 8 7.02 -17.33 31.17
N GLY A 9 6.80 -18.55 30.67
CA GLY A 9 6.93 -18.87 29.26
C GLY A 9 5.94 -18.09 28.38
N LEU A 10 4.69 -17.97 28.81
CA LEU A 10 3.66 -17.21 28.09
C LEU A 10 4.02 -15.71 27.98
N LEU A 11 4.53 -15.11 29.06
CA LEU A 11 4.95 -13.70 29.05
C LEU A 11 6.13 -13.43 28.11
N ILE A 12 7.09 -14.35 28.05
CA ILE A 12 8.23 -14.24 27.13
C ILE A 12 7.75 -14.34 25.68
N ILE A 13 6.86 -15.30 25.37
CA ILE A 13 6.28 -15.44 24.03
C ILE A 13 5.50 -14.18 23.65
N LEU A 14 4.71 -13.61 24.57
CA LEU A 14 3.98 -12.37 24.33
C LEU A 14 4.92 -11.19 24.06
N ALA A 15 6.00 -11.06 24.81
CA ALA A 15 7.00 -10.01 24.60
C ALA A 15 7.70 -10.13 23.22
N VAL A 16 8.02 -11.36 22.79
CA VAL A 16 8.60 -11.61 21.46
C VAL A 16 7.64 -11.23 20.34
N ILE A 17 6.34 -11.53 20.49
CA ILE A 17 5.32 -11.19 19.49
C ILE A 17 5.10 -9.68 19.37
N ILE A 18 5.20 -8.92 20.47
CA ILE A 18 5.02 -7.46 20.43
C ILE A 18 6.18 -6.77 19.71
N VAL A 19 7.41 -7.29 19.84
CA VAL A 19 8.60 -6.68 19.22
C VAL A 19 8.73 -7.04 17.73
N SER A 20 8.12 -8.12 17.26
CA SER A 20 8.14 -8.51 15.84
C SER A 20 7.12 -7.78 14.98
N ALA A 21 6.23 -6.98 15.57
CA ALA A 21 5.40 -6.04 14.82
C ALA A 21 6.31 -4.91 14.28
N GLY A 22 6.85 -5.10 13.07
CA GLY A 22 7.64 -4.10 12.39
C GLY A 22 6.89 -2.77 12.36
N CYS A 23 7.51 -1.73 12.94
CA CYS A 23 6.94 -0.39 12.91
C CYS A 23 7.07 0.15 11.48
N LEU A 24 6.04 -0.08 10.65
CA LEU A 24 5.99 0.50 9.32
C LEU A 24 5.83 2.01 9.47
N SER A 25 6.79 2.77 8.92
CA SER A 25 6.77 4.24 8.97
C SER A 25 5.69 4.85 8.09
N TYR A 26 5.09 4.07 7.19
CA TYR A 26 3.96 4.47 6.37
C TYR A 26 3.08 3.25 6.03
N SER A 27 1.85 3.50 5.59
CA SER A 27 0.94 2.49 5.04
C SER A 27 0.14 3.06 3.88
N ILE A 28 0.06 2.29 2.79
CA ILE A 28 -0.86 2.56 1.69
C ILE A 28 -2.23 2.06 2.13
N GLY A 29 -3.20 2.97 2.16
CA GLY A 29 -4.57 2.74 2.63
C GLY A 29 -5.52 2.52 1.47
N THR A 30 -6.70 3.13 1.57
CA THR A 30 -7.79 2.97 0.62
C THR A 30 -7.44 3.54 -0.74
N VAL A 31 -7.77 2.77 -1.79
CA VAL A 31 -7.71 3.15 -3.19
C VAL A 31 -9.15 3.33 -3.68
N LEU A 32 -9.45 4.51 -4.22
CA LEU A 32 -10.78 4.84 -4.74
C LEU A 32 -10.65 5.32 -6.18
N TYR A 33 -11.59 4.92 -7.03
CA TYR A 33 -11.74 5.46 -8.36
C TYR A 33 -13.03 6.25 -8.43
N ASP A 34 -12.98 7.49 -8.92
CA ASP A 34 -14.15 8.37 -9.00
C ASP A 34 -14.74 8.51 -10.41
N GLY A 35 -14.12 7.85 -11.40
CA GLY A 35 -14.51 7.90 -12.81
C GLY A 35 -13.46 8.55 -13.71
N ASP A 36 -12.62 9.43 -13.15
CA ASP A 36 -11.58 10.16 -13.89
C ASP A 36 -10.19 9.90 -13.30
N ALA A 37 -10.10 9.63 -12.00
CA ALA A 37 -8.84 9.47 -11.31
C ALA A 37 -8.87 8.40 -10.21
N VAL A 38 -7.69 7.84 -9.95
CA VAL A 38 -7.43 6.95 -8.82
C VAL A 38 -6.86 7.77 -7.67
N HIS A 39 -7.56 7.77 -6.54
CA HIS A 39 -7.16 8.40 -5.28
C HIS A 39 -6.60 7.34 -4.33
N VAL A 40 -5.38 7.56 -3.87
CA VAL A 40 -4.67 6.63 -2.98
C VAL A 40 -4.34 7.36 -1.69
N ASN A 41 -4.94 6.90 -0.60
CA ASN A 41 -4.60 7.41 0.72
C ASN A 41 -3.30 6.77 1.22
N VAL A 42 -2.37 7.59 1.69
CA VAL A 42 -1.10 7.17 2.28
C VAL A 42 -0.96 7.78 3.66
N ASP A 43 -0.91 6.94 4.68
CA ASP A 43 -0.62 7.37 6.04
C ASP A 43 0.89 7.35 6.28
N ASN A 44 1.48 8.50 6.60
CA ASN A 44 2.89 8.63 6.97
C ASN A 44 3.00 8.89 8.48
N LYS A 45 3.50 7.91 9.22
CA LYS A 45 3.61 7.96 10.69
C LYS A 45 4.89 8.64 11.18
N GLY A 46 5.77 9.05 10.27
CA GLY A 46 7.05 9.69 10.58
C GLY A 46 7.11 11.15 10.15
N GLU A 47 8.34 11.65 10.05
CA GLU A 47 8.61 12.98 9.52
C GLU A 47 8.25 13.10 8.03
N ALA A 48 8.10 14.34 7.57
CA ALA A 48 7.86 14.65 6.17
C ALA A 48 8.99 14.08 5.30
N ARG A 49 8.63 13.50 4.15
CA ARG A 49 9.60 12.85 3.27
C ARG A 49 9.17 12.90 1.81
N ASP A 50 10.15 12.92 0.93
CA ASP A 50 9.93 12.71 -0.49
C ASP A 50 9.99 11.22 -0.82
N ALA A 51 9.08 10.78 -1.69
CA ALA A 51 9.03 9.42 -2.20
C ALA A 51 8.58 9.45 -3.66
N ALA A 52 8.52 8.27 -4.27
CA ALA A 52 7.86 8.08 -5.55
C ALA A 52 6.75 7.05 -5.41
N MET A 53 5.60 7.34 -5.97
CA MET A 53 4.49 6.38 -6.04
C MET A 53 4.23 6.03 -7.49
N GLN A 54 4.12 4.72 -7.75
CA GLN A 54 3.85 4.18 -9.07
C GLN A 54 2.52 3.44 -9.03
N ILE A 55 1.68 3.68 -10.03
CA ILE A 55 0.52 2.84 -10.33
C ILE A 55 0.77 2.10 -11.65
N THR A 56 0.44 0.83 -11.70
CA THR A 56 0.42 0.02 -12.93
C THR A 56 -0.95 -0.59 -13.08
N VAL A 57 -1.60 -0.29 -14.19
CA VAL A 57 -2.97 -0.68 -14.48
C VAL A 57 -2.95 -1.88 -15.40
N PHE A 58 -3.66 -2.92 -15.02
CA PHE A 58 -3.83 -4.11 -15.84
C PHE A 58 -5.31 -4.31 -16.19
N ASP A 59 -5.60 -4.50 -17.47
CA ASP A 59 -6.90 -4.98 -17.96
C ASP A 59 -7.00 -6.50 -17.75
N LEU A 60 -8.13 -6.94 -17.18
CA LEU A 60 -8.42 -8.34 -16.85
C LEU A 60 -9.31 -9.06 -17.89
N SER A 61 -9.65 -8.40 -18.99
CA SER A 61 -10.54 -8.89 -20.03
C SER A 61 -10.02 -10.17 -20.70
N GLY A 62 -10.96 -11.05 -21.05
CA GLY A 62 -10.64 -12.28 -21.77
C GLY A 62 -9.77 -13.26 -20.98
N PHE A 63 -9.84 -13.23 -19.64
CA PHE A 63 -9.08 -14.09 -18.72
C PHE A 63 -7.55 -13.93 -18.85
N LYS A 64 -7.09 -12.72 -19.17
CA LYS A 64 -5.68 -12.36 -19.26
C LYS A 64 -5.42 -11.17 -18.36
N GLN A 65 -4.14 -10.91 -18.07
CA GLN A 65 -3.71 -9.69 -17.40
C GLN A 65 -2.78 -8.96 -18.37
N VAL A 66 -3.21 -7.81 -18.87
CA VAL A 66 -2.47 -7.00 -19.85
C VAL A 66 -2.21 -5.63 -19.26
N GLU A 67 -0.95 -5.21 -19.17
CA GLU A 67 -0.60 -3.85 -18.73
C GLU A 67 -1.12 -2.85 -19.77
N VAL A 68 -1.99 -1.94 -19.33
CA VAL A 68 -2.59 -0.89 -20.19
C VAL A 68 -2.05 0.48 -19.86
N ASP A 69 -1.58 0.70 -18.63
CA ASP A 69 -0.96 1.95 -18.23
C ASP A 69 0.04 1.77 -17.08
N LYS A 70 0.99 2.70 -16.97
CA LYS A 70 1.98 2.77 -15.91
C LYS A 70 2.40 4.22 -15.67
N ILE A 71 2.04 4.74 -14.50
CA ILE A 71 2.28 6.13 -14.13
C ILE A 71 3.16 6.16 -12.87
N VAL A 72 4.13 7.09 -12.85
CA VAL A 72 5.01 7.32 -11.70
C VAL A 72 4.96 8.79 -11.34
N HIS A 73 4.74 9.09 -10.06
CA HIS A 73 4.76 10.45 -9.52
C HIS A 73 5.73 10.56 -8.36
N SER A 74 6.50 11.65 -8.33
CA SER A 74 7.18 12.08 -7.11
C SER A 74 6.15 12.69 -6.17
N VAL A 75 6.14 12.23 -4.92
CA VAL A 75 5.18 12.65 -3.90
C VAL A 75 5.91 13.15 -2.66
N HIS A 76 5.42 14.25 -2.09
CA HIS A 76 5.87 14.74 -0.79
C HIS A 76 4.86 14.31 0.27
N LEU A 77 5.25 13.41 1.17
CA LEU A 77 4.38 12.89 2.22
C LEU A 77 4.57 13.72 3.49
N SER A 78 3.54 14.48 3.87
CA SER A 78 3.47 15.14 5.18
C SER A 78 3.15 14.12 6.28
N PRO A 79 3.45 14.39 7.56
CA PRO A 79 3.00 13.54 8.66
C PRO A 79 1.46 13.41 8.68
N GLY A 80 0.95 12.19 8.83
CA GLY A 80 -0.48 11.85 8.79
C GLY A 80 -0.95 11.34 7.43
N THR A 81 -2.25 11.48 7.17
CA THR A 81 -2.88 11.05 5.92
C THR A 81 -2.60 12.03 4.79
N ASN A 82 -2.10 11.49 3.68
CA ASN A 82 -1.89 12.18 2.42
C ASN A 82 -2.79 11.55 1.36
N ASP A 83 -3.37 12.35 0.50
CA ASP A 83 -4.10 11.87 -0.67
C ASP A 83 -3.24 12.09 -1.91
N VAL A 84 -3.09 11.04 -2.72
CA VAL A 84 -2.33 11.08 -3.95
C VAL A 84 -3.23 10.64 -5.10
N THR A 85 -3.37 11.51 -6.08
CA THR A 85 -4.23 11.30 -7.23
C THR A 85 -3.41 10.91 -8.46
N PHE A 86 -3.90 9.94 -9.22
CA PHE A 86 -3.41 9.61 -10.56
C PHE A 86 -4.55 9.78 -11.55
N ASP A 87 -4.34 10.64 -12.53
CA ASP A 87 -5.28 10.79 -13.65
C ASP A 87 -5.21 9.53 -14.51
N VAL A 88 -6.27 8.73 -14.49
CA VAL A 88 -6.35 7.46 -15.24
C VAL A 88 -7.74 7.37 -15.86
N ALA A 89 -7.82 7.59 -17.17
CA ALA A 89 -9.06 7.42 -17.90
C ALA A 89 -9.25 5.95 -18.27
N LEU A 90 -10.14 5.25 -17.58
CA LEU A 90 -10.48 3.84 -17.84
C LEU A 90 -11.78 3.71 -18.62
N GLU A 91 -11.79 2.85 -19.63
CA GLU A 91 -13.02 2.41 -20.27
C GLU A 91 -13.78 1.45 -19.33
N PRO A 92 -15.09 1.20 -19.55
CA PRO A 92 -15.83 0.23 -18.72
C PRO A 92 -15.21 -1.18 -18.79
N GLY A 93 -14.99 -1.81 -17.64
CA GLY A 93 -14.34 -3.12 -17.56
C GLY A 93 -13.73 -3.46 -16.19
N SER A 94 -13.13 -4.65 -16.13
CA SER A 94 -12.45 -5.14 -14.93
C SER A 94 -10.95 -4.89 -15.02
N TYR A 95 -10.39 -4.25 -14.00
CA TYR A 95 -9.00 -3.86 -13.90
C TYR A 95 -8.35 -4.34 -12.61
N ARG A 96 -7.02 -4.39 -12.62
CA ARG A 96 -6.18 -4.63 -11.45
C ARG A 96 -5.10 -3.57 -11.37
N LEU A 97 -5.04 -2.89 -10.24
CA LEU A 97 -4.12 -1.81 -9.97
C LEU A 97 -3.00 -2.32 -9.06
N PHE A 98 -1.76 -2.18 -9.51
CA PHE A 98 -0.57 -2.42 -8.69
C PHE A 98 0.00 -1.07 -8.28
N ILE A 99 -0.09 -0.75 -6.99
CA ILE A 99 0.34 0.54 -6.45
C ILE A 99 1.56 0.32 -5.57
N TYR A 100 2.66 0.93 -5.95
CA TYR A 100 3.95 0.81 -5.29
C TYR A 100 4.38 2.14 -4.68
N MET A 101 4.80 2.10 -3.42
CA MET A 101 5.61 3.16 -2.84
C MET A 101 7.08 2.81 -3.03
N MET A 102 7.88 3.78 -3.47
CA MET A 102 9.30 3.66 -3.75
C MET A 102 10.05 4.80 -3.05
N GLN A 103 11.20 4.51 -2.46
CA GLN A 103 12.11 5.54 -1.93
C GLN A 103 13.55 5.11 -2.20
N ASP A 104 14.37 6.03 -2.70
CA ASP A 104 15.79 5.79 -3.01
C ASP A 104 16.04 4.56 -3.92
N GLY A 105 15.08 4.27 -4.82
CA GLY A 105 15.12 3.12 -5.72
C GLY A 105 14.68 1.79 -5.10
N GLU A 106 14.39 1.76 -3.80
CA GLU A 106 13.88 0.58 -3.11
C GLU A 106 12.35 0.58 -3.04
N ARG A 107 11.75 -0.61 -3.21
CA ARG A 107 10.31 -0.78 -3.01
C ARG A 107 10.01 -0.84 -1.53
N LEU A 108 9.28 0.16 -1.11
CA LEU A 108 8.84 0.37 0.25
C LEU A 108 7.59 -0.48 0.53
N GLY A 109 6.54 -0.32 -0.27
CA GLY A 109 5.26 -1.01 -0.07
C GLY A 109 4.57 -1.32 -1.38
N CYS A 110 3.57 -2.20 -1.31
CA CYS A 110 2.71 -2.55 -2.43
C CYS A 110 1.29 -2.80 -1.93
N VAL A 111 0.32 -2.25 -2.66
CA VAL A 111 -1.10 -2.61 -2.55
C VAL A 111 -1.55 -3.06 -3.94
N ILE A 112 -2.38 -4.10 -3.97
CA ILE A 112 -3.01 -4.61 -5.18
C ILE A 112 -4.50 -4.51 -4.96
N GLU A 113 -5.18 -3.80 -5.85
CA GLU A 113 -6.63 -3.61 -5.78
C GLU A 113 -7.26 -3.99 -7.11
N ASP A 114 -8.39 -4.70 -7.02
CA ASP A 114 -9.23 -4.98 -8.17
C ASP A 114 -10.26 -3.84 -8.29
N LEU A 115 -10.46 -3.36 -9.51
CA LEU A 115 -11.34 -2.23 -9.81
C LEU A 115 -12.31 -2.63 -10.92
N GLU A 116 -13.60 -2.39 -10.70
CA GLU A 116 -14.63 -2.50 -11.73
C GLU A 116 -15.09 -1.08 -12.09
N VAL A 117 -15.04 -0.74 -13.38
CA VAL A 117 -15.48 0.54 -13.96
C VAL A 117 -16.72 0.31 -14.80
#